data_AF-A0A944V3W1-F1
#
_entry.id   AF-A0A944V3W1-F1
#
_cell.length_a   1.000
_cell.length_b   1.000
_cell.length_c   1.000
_cell.angle_alpha   90.00
_cell.angle_beta   90.00
_cell.angle_gamma   90.00
#
_symmetry.space_group_name_H-M   'P 1'
#
loop_
_entity.id
_entity.type
_entity.pdbx_description
1 polymer ?
#
loop_
_entity_poly.entity_id
_entity_poly.type
_entity_poly.pdbx_seq_one_letter_code
_entity_poly.pdbx_strand_id
1 'polypeptide(L)'
;GTLITTETCFLNPNRNPGWSKGEVEAELCRMLGVSKVIWLPGDPTESETNGHVDGIAAFVGPGRVLLEAAFDNAHPRYDVLMENRQALQGQSDARGRPLDVIFIEDAWQCENGERFCASYINSYLANGAVVMPCYDLPTDQRAKAVYEQLFPQRQVVQLHIDNIAPGGGGIHCITQQQPVSANTGMGVSR
;
A
#
# COMPACT_ATOMS: atom_id res chain seq x y z
N GLY A 1 -1.08 3.37 15.41
CA GLY A 1 -0.17 2.66 16.32
C GLY A 1 0.82 1.76 15.59
N THR A 2 0.48 1.24 14.41
CA THR A 2 1.38 0.40 13.60
C THR A 2 1.59 1.05 12.25
N LEU A 3 2.83 0.99 11.76
CA LEU A 3 3.22 1.38 10.41
C LEU A 3 3.75 0.14 9.70
N ILE A 4 3.43 -0.01 8.41
CA ILE A 4 4.12 -0.93 7.51
C ILE A 4 4.88 -0.04 6.52
N THR A 5 6.14 -0.36 6.27
CA THR A 5 6.99 0.36 5.33
C THR A 5 8.01 -0.59 4.70
N THR A 6 8.84 -0.11 3.79
CA THR A 6 9.82 -0.91 3.05
C THR A 6 11.26 -0.49 3.34
N GLU A 7 12.16 -1.47 3.38
CA GLU A 7 13.60 -1.24 3.53
C GLU A 7 14.19 -0.60 2.28
N THR A 8 13.83 -1.09 1.08
CA THR A 8 14.35 -0.57 -0.21
C THR A 8 14.12 0.92 -0.39
N CYS A 9 13.04 1.48 0.19
CA CYS A 9 12.75 2.90 0.13
C CYS A 9 13.41 3.67 1.27
N PHE A 10 13.03 3.39 2.52
CA PHE A 10 13.41 4.25 3.65
C PHE A 10 14.89 4.17 4.02
N LEU A 11 15.54 3.03 3.72
CA LEU A 11 16.97 2.83 3.95
C LEU A 11 17.80 3.06 2.69
N ASN A 12 17.18 3.53 1.61
CA ASN A 12 17.91 3.90 0.41
C ASN A 12 18.91 5.04 0.72
N PRO A 13 20.17 4.94 0.27
CA PRO A 13 21.17 5.99 0.48
C PRO A 13 20.77 7.37 -0.04
N ASN A 14 19.84 7.46 -1.00
CA ASN A 14 19.35 8.72 -1.55
C ASN A 14 18.23 9.39 -0.72
N ARG A 15 17.78 8.78 0.38
CA ARG A 15 16.78 9.36 1.30
C ARG A 15 17.47 10.05 2.47
N ASN A 16 17.81 9.28 3.50
CA ASN A 16 18.41 9.80 4.74
C ASN A 16 19.85 9.26 4.88
N PRO A 17 20.82 9.75 4.07
CA PRO A 17 22.17 9.22 4.08
C PRO A 17 22.81 9.32 5.47
N GLY A 18 23.40 8.22 5.91
CA GLY A 18 24.06 8.12 7.21
C GLY A 18 23.16 7.74 8.39
N TRP A 19 21.83 7.64 8.18
CA TRP A 19 20.92 7.19 9.21
C TRP A 19 20.86 5.66 9.26
N SER A 20 20.93 5.11 10.47
CA SER A 20 20.65 3.70 10.73
C SER A 20 19.14 3.42 10.69
N LYS A 21 18.78 2.16 10.46
CA LYS A 21 17.38 1.70 10.51
C LYS A 21 16.68 2.09 11.82
N GLY A 22 17.40 2.03 12.95
CA GLY A 22 16.85 2.42 14.26
C GLY A 22 16.55 3.91 14.39
N GLU A 23 17.38 4.78 13.79
CA GLU A 23 17.12 6.23 13.75
C GLU A 23 15.92 6.57 12.88
N VAL A 24 15.81 5.91 11.71
CA VAL A 24 14.64 6.06 10.83
C VAL A 24 13.37 5.61 11.55
N GLU A 25 13.40 4.45 12.23
CA GLU A 25 12.27 3.93 12.99
C GLU A 25 11.86 4.86 14.13
N ALA A 26 12.82 5.39 14.89
CA ALA A 26 12.56 6.32 15.98
C ALA A 26 11.88 7.60 15.49
N GLU A 27 12.34 8.15 14.36
CA GLU A 27 11.76 9.35 13.76
C GLU A 27 10.35 9.11 13.21
N LEU A 28 10.12 7.97 12.56
CA LEU A 28 8.78 7.55 12.12
C LEU A 28 7.82 7.43 13.31
N CYS A 29 8.26 6.83 14.41
CA CYS A 29 7.45 6.74 15.63
C CYS A 29 7.13 8.12 16.22
N ARG A 30 8.13 9.02 16.27
CA ARG A 30 7.96 10.39 16.78
C ARG A 30 6.98 11.21 15.95
N MET A 31 7.12 11.17 14.62
CA MET A 31 6.33 12.00 13.70
C MET A 31 4.90 11.48 13.50
N LEU A 32 4.72 10.17 13.44
CA LEU A 32 3.42 9.55 13.13
C LEU A 32 2.65 9.06 14.37
N GLY A 33 3.25 9.12 15.56
CA GLY A 33 2.65 8.61 16.79
C GLY A 33 2.41 7.09 16.76
N VAL A 34 3.22 6.35 16.01
CA VAL A 34 3.20 4.88 15.99
C VAL A 34 4.17 4.32 17.02
N SER A 35 3.94 3.07 17.45
CA SER A 35 4.76 2.38 18.45
C SER A 35 5.29 1.03 17.96
N LYS A 36 4.98 0.67 16.71
CA LYS A 36 5.52 -0.51 16.03
C LYS A 36 5.66 -0.20 14.55
N VAL A 37 6.84 -0.48 13.99
CA VAL A 37 7.08 -0.48 12.55
C VAL A 37 7.30 -1.92 12.09
N ILE A 38 6.63 -2.30 11.01
CA ILE A 38 6.83 -3.57 10.32
C ILE A 38 7.55 -3.23 9.03
N TRP A 39 8.74 -3.80 8.86
CA TRP A 39 9.61 -3.57 7.72
C TRP A 39 9.47 -4.71 6.73
N LEU A 40 8.90 -4.40 5.57
CA LEU A 40 8.94 -5.26 4.40
C LEU A 40 10.29 -5.10 3.69
N PRO A 41 10.85 -6.14 3.06
CA PRO A 41 12.02 -6.01 2.20
C PRO A 41 11.82 -4.93 1.12
N GLY A 42 10.63 -4.87 0.54
CA GLY A 42 10.29 -3.92 -0.53
C GLY A 42 10.55 -4.52 -1.92
N ASP A 43 10.84 -3.65 -2.88
CA ASP A 43 11.14 -4.05 -4.26
C ASP A 43 12.45 -3.38 -4.70
N PRO A 44 13.58 -4.11 -4.78
CA PRO A 44 14.86 -3.55 -5.20
C PRO A 44 14.93 -3.28 -6.71
N THR A 45 13.96 -3.77 -7.49
CA THR A 45 13.89 -3.57 -8.94
C THR A 45 13.07 -2.34 -9.34
N GLU A 46 12.27 -1.80 -8.42
CA GLU A 46 11.47 -0.60 -8.62
C GLU A 46 12.34 0.66 -8.45
N SER A 47 12.54 1.40 -9.54
CA SER A 47 13.51 2.49 -9.62
C SER A 47 12.92 3.89 -9.41
N GLU A 48 11.61 4.08 -9.62
CA GLU A 48 10.96 5.39 -9.54
C GLU A 48 10.81 5.86 -8.09
N THR A 49 10.39 4.96 -7.21
CA THR A 49 10.12 5.26 -5.79
C THR A 49 11.01 4.47 -4.83
N ASN A 50 11.85 3.57 -5.36
CA ASN A 50 12.66 2.63 -4.59
C ASN A 50 11.80 1.64 -3.77
N GLY A 51 10.65 1.25 -4.31
CA GLY A 51 9.73 0.29 -3.72
C GLY A 51 8.89 0.91 -2.61
N HIS A 52 8.12 1.96 -2.91
CA HIS A 52 7.14 2.49 -1.97
C HIS A 52 6.13 1.42 -1.53
N VAL A 53 5.76 1.46 -0.25
CA VAL A 53 4.82 0.49 0.33
C VAL A 53 3.42 0.56 -0.29
N ASP A 54 3.01 1.70 -0.85
CA ASP A 54 1.68 1.87 -1.47
C ASP A 54 1.54 1.19 -2.85
N GLY A 55 2.60 0.56 -3.34
CA GLY A 55 2.56 -0.43 -4.43
C GLY A 55 2.69 -1.88 -3.96
N ILE A 56 2.78 -2.14 -2.66
CA ILE A 56 3.07 -3.49 -2.11
C ILE A 56 2.03 -3.92 -1.07
N ALA A 57 1.66 -3.03 -0.15
CA ALA A 57 0.76 -3.33 0.94
C ALA A 57 -0.05 -2.10 1.40
N ALA A 58 -1.28 -2.35 1.84
CA ALA A 58 -2.10 -1.33 2.49
C ALA A 58 -2.85 -1.90 3.69
N PHE A 59 -3.03 -1.09 4.73
CA PHE A 59 -3.99 -1.44 5.78
C PHE A 59 -5.41 -1.28 5.25
N VAL A 60 -6.20 -2.35 5.34
CA VAL A 60 -7.65 -2.35 5.00
C VAL A 60 -8.54 -2.41 6.23
N GLY A 61 -7.91 -2.48 7.40
CA GLY A 61 -8.53 -2.35 8.71
C GLY A 61 -7.50 -2.58 9.82
N PRO A 62 -7.86 -2.36 11.09
CA PRO A 62 -6.97 -2.67 12.20
C PRO A 62 -6.61 -4.17 12.23
N GLY A 63 -5.32 -4.48 12.10
CA GLY A 63 -4.83 -5.87 12.03
C GLY A 63 -5.08 -6.57 10.70
N ARG A 64 -5.57 -5.87 9.67
CA ARG A 64 -5.87 -6.44 8.35
C ARG A 64 -5.07 -5.73 7.26
N VAL A 65 -4.31 -6.49 6.49
CA VAL A 65 -3.39 -5.98 5.46
C VAL A 65 -3.76 -6.58 4.12
N LEU A 66 -3.95 -5.73 3.12
CA LEU A 66 -3.97 -6.14 1.72
C LEU A 66 -2.53 -6.15 1.22
N LEU A 67 -2.09 -7.25 0.63
CA LEU A 67 -0.73 -7.47 0.13
C LEU A 67 -0.77 -7.90 -1.33
N GLU A 68 0.08 -7.30 -2.14
CA GLU A 68 0.27 -7.68 -3.54
C GLU A 68 0.94 -9.05 -3.61
N ALA A 69 0.43 -9.93 -4.46
CA ALA A 69 0.91 -11.32 -4.53
C ALA A 69 0.86 -11.87 -5.95
N ALA A 70 1.86 -12.67 -6.29
CA ALA A 70 1.83 -13.50 -7.48
C ALA A 70 1.11 -14.82 -7.20
N PHE A 71 0.24 -15.24 -8.12
CA PHE A 71 -0.40 -16.56 -8.12
C PHE A 71 0.19 -17.49 -9.19
N ASP A 72 1.06 -16.97 -10.04
CA ASP A 72 1.78 -17.69 -11.09
C ASP A 72 3.30 -17.48 -10.89
N ASN A 73 4.09 -18.55 -10.99
CA ASN A 73 5.54 -18.47 -10.87
C ASN A 73 6.22 -17.86 -12.11
N ALA A 74 5.49 -17.67 -13.21
CA ALA A 74 5.93 -16.91 -14.36
C ALA A 74 5.96 -15.39 -14.10
N HIS A 75 5.39 -14.93 -12.98
CA HIS A 75 5.36 -13.52 -12.62
C HIS A 75 6.80 -12.96 -12.49
N PRO A 76 7.17 -11.88 -13.20
CA PRO A 76 8.54 -11.35 -13.20
C PRO A 76 9.09 -10.99 -11.81
N ARG A 77 8.19 -10.57 -10.90
CA ARG A 77 8.50 -10.23 -9.50
C ARG A 77 8.11 -11.32 -8.50
N TYR A 78 7.96 -12.58 -8.92
CA TYR A 78 7.48 -13.67 -8.05
C TYR A 78 8.26 -13.76 -6.73
N ASP A 79 9.59 -13.76 -6.81
CA ASP A 79 10.45 -13.85 -5.62
C ASP A 79 10.31 -12.63 -4.70
N VAL A 80 10.29 -11.43 -5.27
CA VAL A 80 10.08 -10.16 -4.52
C VAL A 80 8.75 -10.19 -3.78
N LEU A 81 7.65 -10.58 -4.43
CA LEU A 81 6.33 -10.65 -3.81
C LEU A 81 6.27 -11.73 -2.71
N MET A 82 6.97 -12.85 -2.92
CA MET A 82 7.07 -13.91 -1.92
C MET A 82 7.89 -13.50 -0.68
N GLU A 83 8.96 -12.73 -0.84
CA GLU A 83 9.75 -12.20 0.28
C GLU A 83 8.92 -11.22 1.13
N ASN A 84 8.20 -10.30 0.49
CA ASN A 84 7.28 -9.39 1.18
C ASN A 84 6.18 -10.14 1.93
N ARG A 85 5.64 -11.22 1.34
CA ARG A 85 4.70 -12.11 2.02
C ARG A 85 5.32 -12.78 3.25
N GLN A 86 6.54 -13.31 3.13
CA GLN A 86 7.24 -13.95 4.24
C GLN A 86 7.50 -12.97 5.40
N ALA A 87 7.82 -11.71 5.10
CA ALA A 87 8.05 -10.68 6.10
C ALA A 87 6.82 -10.36 6.97
N LEU A 88 5.60 -10.58 6.44
CA LEU A 88 4.36 -10.46 7.21
C LEU A 88 3.96 -11.72 7.97
N GLN A 89 4.54 -12.88 7.68
CA GLN A 89 4.17 -14.13 8.34
C GLN A 89 4.46 -14.07 9.84
N GLY A 90 3.46 -14.43 10.66
CA GLY A 90 3.56 -14.42 12.12
C GLY A 90 3.63 -13.04 12.75
N GLN A 91 3.56 -11.95 11.96
CA GLN A 91 3.53 -10.60 12.50
C GLN A 91 2.22 -10.33 13.25
N SER A 92 2.32 -9.43 14.22
CA SER A 92 1.18 -8.84 14.92
C SER A 92 1.28 -7.33 14.87
N ASP A 93 0.18 -6.62 15.01
CA ASP A 93 0.23 -5.16 15.12
C ASP A 93 0.65 -4.69 16.52
N ALA A 94 0.68 -3.37 16.74
CA ALA A 94 1.12 -2.73 17.98
C ALA A 94 0.21 -3.04 19.18
N ARG A 95 -0.98 -3.59 18.95
CA ARG A 95 -1.91 -4.04 19.98
C ARG A 95 -1.86 -5.56 20.18
N GLY A 96 -0.90 -6.24 19.57
CA GLY A 96 -0.74 -7.69 19.66
C GLY A 96 -1.76 -8.49 18.86
N ARG A 97 -2.51 -7.87 17.95
CA ARG A 97 -3.43 -8.60 17.06
C ARG A 97 -2.61 -9.26 15.95
N PRO A 98 -2.73 -10.57 15.73
CA PRO A 98 -2.14 -11.22 14.55
C PRO A 98 -2.61 -10.54 13.27
N LEU A 99 -1.73 -10.39 12.29
CA LEU A 99 -2.12 -9.82 11.00
C LEU A 99 -2.93 -10.82 10.17
N ASP A 100 -4.13 -10.41 9.77
CA ASP A 100 -4.93 -11.02 8.71
C ASP A 100 -4.45 -10.46 7.36
N VAL A 101 -3.80 -11.30 6.56
CA VAL A 101 -3.21 -10.89 5.26
C VAL A 101 -4.11 -11.37 4.12
N ILE A 102 -4.68 -10.42 3.41
CA ILE A 102 -5.49 -10.62 2.21
C ILE A 102 -4.61 -10.39 0.99
N PHE A 103 -4.67 -11.28 0.01
CA PHE A 103 -3.84 -11.21 -1.19
C PHE A 103 -4.61 -10.63 -2.37
N ILE A 104 -3.93 -9.84 -3.19
CA ILE A 104 -4.44 -9.29 -4.44
C ILE A 104 -3.37 -9.43 -5.53
N GLU A 105 -3.76 -9.92 -6.70
CA GLU A 105 -2.85 -9.97 -7.86
C GLU A 105 -2.71 -8.56 -8.43
N ASP A 106 -1.52 -8.21 -8.92
CA ASP A 106 -1.31 -6.98 -9.67
C ASP A 106 -1.76 -7.13 -11.14
N ALA A 107 -1.52 -6.09 -11.93
CA ALA A 107 -1.77 -6.05 -13.36
C ALA A 107 -0.49 -6.34 -14.17
N TRP A 108 0.38 -7.27 -13.73
CA TRP A 108 1.70 -7.50 -14.37
C TRP A 108 1.67 -7.85 -15.86
N GLN A 109 0.53 -8.28 -16.40
CA GLN A 109 0.32 -8.53 -17.83
C GLN A 109 0.03 -7.25 -18.63
N CYS A 110 -0.07 -6.11 -17.96
CA CYS A 110 -0.19 -4.80 -18.59
C CYS A 110 1.22 -4.35 -19.01
N GLU A 111 1.62 -4.67 -20.24
CA GLU A 111 2.93 -4.26 -20.77
C GLU A 111 2.95 -2.76 -21.07
N ASN A 112 3.72 -1.98 -20.30
CA ASN A 112 3.91 -0.55 -20.59
C ASN A 112 5.26 0.05 -20.12
N GLY A 113 6.32 -0.78 -20.04
CA GLY A 113 7.68 -0.33 -19.76
C GLY A 113 8.04 -0.24 -18.27
N GLU A 114 9.30 0.08 -17.98
CA GLU A 114 9.90 -0.05 -16.63
C GLU A 114 9.26 0.87 -15.57
N ARG A 115 8.68 2.00 -16.00
CA ARG A 115 8.08 3.00 -15.10
C ARG A 115 6.60 2.72 -14.83
N PHE A 116 6.02 1.68 -15.40
CA PHE A 116 4.57 1.50 -15.36
C PHE A 116 4.08 1.01 -13.99
N CYS A 117 3.15 1.75 -13.38
CA CYS A 117 2.52 1.32 -12.13
C CYS A 117 1.36 0.35 -12.40
N ALA A 118 1.62 -0.96 -12.26
CA ALA A 118 0.64 -2.03 -12.45
C ALA A 118 -0.10 -2.47 -11.17
N SER A 119 -0.05 -1.69 -10.09
CA SER A 119 -0.56 -2.12 -8.79
C SER A 119 -2.02 -1.71 -8.53
N TYR A 120 -2.90 -2.69 -8.27
CA TYR A 120 -4.25 -2.41 -7.77
C TYR A 120 -4.29 -1.95 -6.31
N ILE A 121 -3.20 -2.12 -5.55
CA ILE A 121 -3.09 -1.58 -4.18
C ILE A 121 -3.01 -0.05 -4.21
N ASN A 122 -2.50 0.53 -5.30
CA ASN A 122 -2.39 1.97 -5.50
C ASN A 122 -3.76 2.64 -5.77
N SER A 123 -4.69 2.42 -4.84
CA SER A 123 -6.08 2.86 -4.82
C SER A 123 -6.32 3.90 -3.72
N TYR A 124 -7.41 4.64 -3.83
CA TYR A 124 -7.78 5.65 -2.86
C TYR A 124 -9.07 5.29 -2.10
N LEU A 125 -8.98 5.30 -0.77
CA LEU A 125 -10.08 5.01 0.15
C LEU A 125 -10.83 6.31 0.54
N ALA A 126 -11.85 6.69 -0.23
CA ALA A 126 -12.70 7.84 0.05
C ALA A 126 -13.82 7.53 1.07
N ASN A 127 -14.54 8.57 1.54
CA ASN A 127 -15.58 8.48 2.61
C ASN A 127 -16.80 7.58 2.31
N GLY A 128 -16.93 7.05 1.10
CA GLY A 128 -17.97 6.09 0.72
C GLY A 128 -17.61 5.26 -0.50
N ALA A 129 -16.35 5.32 -0.94
CA ALA A 129 -15.90 4.68 -2.15
C ALA A 129 -14.47 4.16 -2.01
N VAL A 130 -14.13 3.19 -2.85
CA VAL A 130 -12.76 2.80 -3.18
C VAL A 130 -12.56 3.18 -4.64
N VAL A 131 -11.58 4.02 -4.93
CA VAL A 131 -11.23 4.38 -6.30
C VAL A 131 -9.97 3.61 -6.67
N MET A 132 -10.10 2.59 -7.51
CA MET A 132 -9.02 1.66 -7.87
C MET A 132 -8.67 1.75 -9.36
N PRO A 133 -7.43 1.41 -9.76
CA PRO A 133 -7.05 1.48 -11.15
C PRO A 133 -7.71 0.36 -11.97
N CYS A 134 -7.76 0.59 -13.28
CA CYS A 134 -8.28 -0.30 -14.31
C CYS A 134 -7.27 -0.35 -15.46
N TYR A 135 -6.96 -1.55 -15.94
CA TYR A 135 -5.87 -1.79 -16.91
C TYR A 135 -6.31 -2.56 -18.17
N ASP A 136 -7.62 -2.77 -18.36
CA ASP A 136 -8.20 -3.57 -19.45
C ASP A 136 -7.76 -5.05 -19.43
N LEU A 137 -7.64 -5.61 -18.22
CA LEU A 137 -7.22 -6.98 -17.98
C LEU A 137 -8.27 -7.79 -17.21
N PRO A 138 -8.31 -9.13 -17.35
CA PRO A 138 -9.14 -9.98 -16.51
C PRO A 138 -8.83 -9.86 -15.00
N THR A 139 -7.63 -9.40 -14.62
CA THR A 139 -7.27 -9.09 -13.22
C THR A 139 -8.10 -7.95 -12.65
N ASP A 140 -8.62 -7.01 -13.47
CA ASP A 140 -9.41 -5.87 -13.03
C ASP A 140 -10.64 -6.30 -12.21
N GLN A 141 -11.39 -7.26 -12.74
CA GLN A 141 -12.61 -7.75 -12.08
C GLN A 141 -12.30 -8.58 -10.83
N ARG A 142 -11.16 -9.29 -10.81
CA ARG A 142 -10.71 -10.04 -9.64
C ARG A 142 -10.29 -9.08 -8.51
N ALA A 143 -9.50 -8.07 -8.83
CA ALA A 143 -9.11 -7.02 -7.91
C ALA A 143 -10.32 -6.25 -7.37
N LYS A 144 -11.28 -5.90 -8.24
CA LYS A 144 -12.55 -5.27 -7.84
C LYS A 144 -13.33 -6.13 -6.85
N ALA A 145 -13.47 -7.43 -7.11
CA ALA A 145 -14.17 -8.34 -6.21
C ALA A 145 -13.52 -8.42 -4.82
N VAL A 146 -12.19 -8.36 -4.73
CA VAL A 146 -11.46 -8.27 -3.44
C VAL A 146 -11.85 -7.00 -2.69
N TYR A 147 -11.84 -5.84 -3.35
CA TYR A 147 -12.24 -4.58 -2.72
C TYR A 147 -13.72 -4.56 -2.29
N GLU A 148 -14.63 -5.14 -3.07
CA GLU A 148 -16.05 -5.24 -2.70
C GLU A 148 -16.27 -6.11 -1.46
N GLN A 149 -15.51 -7.20 -1.32
CA GLN A 149 -15.54 -8.03 -0.12
C GLN A 149 -14.95 -7.34 1.10
N LEU A 150 -13.86 -6.58 0.91
CA LEU A 150 -13.19 -5.83 1.98
C LEU A 150 -14.04 -4.65 2.48
N PHE A 151 -14.75 -3.98 1.57
CA PHE A 151 -15.48 -2.75 1.84
C PHE A 151 -16.93 -2.82 1.33
N PRO A 152 -17.79 -3.70 1.88
CA PRO A 152 -19.14 -3.94 1.36
C PRO A 152 -20.08 -2.72 1.47
N GLN A 153 -19.71 -1.72 2.27
CA GLN A 153 -20.45 -0.46 2.42
C GLN A 153 -19.93 0.67 1.53
N ARG A 154 -18.88 0.42 0.73
CA ARG A 154 -18.29 1.40 -0.17
C ARG A 154 -18.56 1.01 -1.61
N GLN A 155 -18.79 2.02 -2.45
CA GLN A 155 -18.82 1.81 -3.89
C GLN A 155 -17.39 1.60 -4.40
N VAL A 156 -17.13 0.48 -5.09
CA VAL A 156 -15.85 0.27 -5.78
C VAL A 156 -15.93 0.85 -7.19
N VAL A 157 -15.14 1.88 -7.45
CA VAL A 157 -15.06 2.62 -8.72
C VAL A 157 -13.73 2.29 -9.38
N GLN A 158 -13.77 1.70 -10.56
CA GLN A 158 -12.59 1.46 -11.38
C GLN A 158 -12.38 2.65 -12.31
N LEU A 159 -11.14 3.15 -12.38
CA LEU A 159 -10.75 4.22 -13.28
C LEU A 159 -9.55 3.80 -14.13
N HIS A 160 -9.66 4.03 -15.43
CA HIS A 160 -8.53 3.95 -16.34
C HIS A 160 -7.50 5.02 -15.99
N ILE A 161 -6.24 4.61 -15.91
CA ILE A 161 -5.13 5.48 -15.51
C ILE A 161 -4.00 5.52 -16.55
N ASP A 162 -4.33 5.39 -17.83
CA ASP A 162 -3.37 5.38 -18.95
C ASP A 162 -2.48 6.63 -19.01
N ASN A 163 -2.93 7.74 -18.43
CA ASN A 163 -2.17 8.99 -18.37
C ASN A 163 -1.40 9.18 -17.06
N ILE A 164 -1.49 8.23 -16.12
CA ILE A 164 -0.83 8.28 -14.81
C ILE A 164 0.16 7.11 -14.67
N ALA A 165 -0.29 5.87 -14.96
CA ALA A 165 0.51 4.66 -14.79
C ALA A 165 1.85 4.69 -15.54
N PRO A 166 1.93 5.15 -16.81
CA PRO A 166 3.22 5.28 -17.50
C PRO A 166 4.18 6.32 -16.88
N GLY A 167 3.65 7.19 -16.02
CA GLY A 167 4.42 8.21 -15.32
C GLY A 167 5.11 7.75 -14.03
N GLY A 168 4.89 6.51 -13.57
CA GLY A 168 5.48 6.00 -12.32
C GLY A 168 4.53 5.84 -11.15
N GLY A 169 3.22 6.07 -11.30
CA GLY A 169 2.29 6.07 -10.16
C GLY A 169 0.87 5.67 -10.51
N GLY A 170 0.06 5.40 -9.47
CA GLY A 170 -1.36 5.12 -9.59
C GLY A 170 -2.23 6.21 -8.95
N ILE A 171 -3.45 5.84 -8.58
CA ILE A 171 -4.43 6.78 -8.01
C ILE A 171 -3.97 7.26 -6.63
N HIS A 172 -3.44 6.36 -5.79
CA HIS A 172 -2.99 6.72 -4.45
C HIS A 172 -1.89 7.78 -4.50
N CYS A 173 -0.93 7.64 -5.43
CA CYS A 173 0.21 8.55 -5.55
C CYS A 173 -0.16 10.01 -5.86
N ILE A 174 -1.34 10.27 -6.43
CA ILE A 174 -1.81 11.63 -6.80
C ILE A 174 -2.88 12.17 -5.84
N THR A 175 -3.12 11.50 -4.72
CA THR A 175 -4.13 11.88 -3.73
C THR A 175 -3.52 12.03 -2.33
N GLN A 176 -4.05 12.95 -1.55
CA GLN A 176 -3.69 13.12 -0.13
C GLN A 176 -4.96 13.44 0.66
N GLN A 177 -5.39 12.53 1.53
CA GLN A 177 -6.56 12.74 2.37
C GLN A 177 -6.30 13.80 3.46
N GLN A 178 -7.29 14.65 3.69
CA GLN A 178 -7.38 15.50 4.87
C GLN A 178 -8.47 14.95 5.79
N PRO A 179 -8.10 14.30 6.92
CA PRO A 179 -9.08 13.83 7.87
C PRO A 179 -9.94 14.98 8.39
N VAL A 180 -11.23 14.71 8.60
CA VAL A 180 -12.07 15.65 9.36
C VAL A 180 -11.48 15.80 10.76
N SER A 181 -11.40 17.03 11.27
CA SER A 181 -11.01 17.25 12.65
C SER A 181 -11.98 16.49 13.55
N ALA A 182 -11.45 15.73 14.52
CA ALA A 182 -12.28 15.20 15.59
C ALA A 182 -12.92 16.40 16.30
N ASN A 183 -14.22 16.60 16.08
CA ASN A 183 -14.94 17.76 16.54
C ASN A 183 -14.73 17.92 18.06
N THR A 184 -14.03 18.96 18.49
CA THR A 184 -14.05 19.40 19.88
C THR A 184 -15.45 19.93 20.13
N GLY A 185 -16.31 19.09 20.72
CA GLY A 185 -17.56 19.53 21.27
C GLY A 185 -17.30 20.65 22.29
N MET A 186 -17.47 21.89 21.86
CA MET A 186 -17.82 22.99 22.75
C MET A 186 -19.13 23.56 22.26
N GLY A 187 -20.20 23.22 22.98
CA GLY A 187 -21.39 24.03 22.98
C GLY A 187 -21.00 25.46 23.37
N VAL A 188 -21.41 26.42 22.56
CA VAL A 188 -21.55 27.79 23.02
C VAL A 188 -23.05 28.03 23.10
N SER A 189 -23.58 27.92 24.31
CA SER A 189 -24.80 28.62 24.66
C SER A 189 -24.49 30.13 24.57
N ARG A 190 -25.17 30.83 23.66
CA ARG A 190 -25.71 32.18 23.90
C ARG A 190 -26.97 32.33 23.07
#